data_AF-A0A6H3NRA8-F1
#
_entry.id   AF-A0A6H3NRA8-F1
#
_cell.length_a   1.000
_cell.length_b   1.000
_cell.length_c   1.000
_cell.angle_alpha   90.00
_cell.angle_beta   90.00
_cell.angle_gamma   90.00
#
_symmetry.space_group_name_H-M   'P 1'
#
loop_
_entity.id
_entity.type
_entity.pdbx_description
1 polymer ?
#
loop_
_entity_poly.entity_id
_entity_poly.type
_entity_poly.pdbx_seq_one_letter_code
_entity_poly.pdbx_strand_id
1 'polypeptide(L)'
;MIVSCTLKQDDQTDDQLLRTLVSDYATSSASSAREAAGSGKNFRVGGNITGLGGIIFLQNNAAEQAPFNISGRFYLPKSYPDGTNYVITVSTQPPGQTCTISNGFGRVSGGDVTNIIVNCITN
;
A
#
# COMPACT_ATOMS: atom_id res chain seq x y z
N MET A 1 42.91 -34.83 15.62
CA MET A 1 43.30 -33.81 14.61
C MET A 1 42.09 -33.62 13.71
N ILE A 2 41.50 -32.44 13.78
CA ILE A 2 40.40 -31.83 12.99
C ILE A 2 40.56 -32.14 11.47
N VAL A 3 39.55 -32.29 10.58
CA VAL A 3 38.45 -31.37 10.20
C VAL A 3 37.39 -32.11 9.31
N SER A 4 36.11 -31.88 9.63
CA SER A 4 34.84 -31.86 8.85
C SER A 4 34.52 -32.88 7.73
N CYS A 5 33.46 -33.68 7.97
CA CYS A 5 32.75 -34.48 6.97
C CYS A 5 31.80 -33.62 6.13
N THR A 6 32.05 -33.60 4.82
CA THR A 6 31.21 -33.03 3.76
C THR A 6 29.84 -33.72 3.68
N LEU A 7 28.77 -32.92 3.75
CA LEU A 7 27.38 -33.37 3.57
C LEU A 7 27.14 -33.84 2.13
N LYS A 8 26.34 -34.90 2.03
CA LYS A 8 26.06 -35.78 0.90
C LYS A 8 24.76 -35.37 0.18
N GLN A 9 24.72 -35.64 -1.14
CA GLN A 9 23.60 -36.07 -2.03
C GLN A 9 23.47 -35.17 -3.28
N ASP A 10 23.97 -35.57 -4.46
CA ASP A 10 23.59 -36.66 -5.40
C ASP A 10 22.70 -36.11 -6.57
N ASP A 11 23.31 -36.05 -7.76
CA ASP A 11 22.79 -36.25 -9.14
C ASP A 11 21.86 -35.23 -9.88
N GLN A 12 22.17 -34.99 -11.18
CA GLN A 12 21.35 -34.43 -12.32
C GLN A 12 21.75 -33.05 -12.96
N THR A 13 22.85 -33.12 -13.70
CA THR A 13 23.26 -32.52 -15.01
C THR A 13 22.24 -31.74 -15.90
N ASP A 14 22.54 -30.44 -16.11
CA ASP A 14 22.71 -29.70 -17.40
C ASP A 14 21.59 -28.98 -18.20
N ASP A 15 20.28 -29.12 -17.94
CA ASP A 15 19.25 -28.27 -18.64
C ASP A 15 18.53 -27.26 -17.72
N GLN A 16 18.91 -27.24 -16.44
CA GLN A 16 18.20 -26.46 -15.41
C GLN A 16 18.85 -25.10 -15.09
N LEU A 17 20.08 -24.83 -15.55
CA LEU A 17 20.83 -23.65 -15.11
C LEU A 17 20.38 -22.33 -15.77
N LEU A 18 19.88 -22.35 -17.02
CA LEU A 18 19.42 -21.12 -17.69
C LEU A 18 17.96 -20.74 -17.39
N ARG A 19 17.09 -21.70 -17.04
CA ARG A 19 15.68 -21.41 -16.74
C ARG A 19 15.46 -21.01 -15.27
N THR A 20 16.35 -21.42 -14.38
CA THR A 20 16.25 -21.13 -12.94
C THR A 20 16.75 -19.74 -12.59
N LEU A 21 17.83 -19.25 -13.22
CA LEU A 21 18.33 -17.89 -12.97
C LEU A 21 17.38 -16.77 -13.47
N VAL A 22 16.44 -17.06 -14.38
CA VAL A 22 15.39 -16.10 -14.76
C VAL A 22 14.17 -16.14 -13.82
N SER A 23 14.02 -17.19 -12.99
CA SER A 23 12.92 -17.30 -12.02
C SER A 23 13.25 -16.70 -10.64
N ASP A 24 14.53 -16.58 -10.29
CA ASP A 24 14.96 -16.07 -8.98
C ASP A 24 14.93 -14.52 -8.85
N TYR A 25 14.57 -13.75 -9.88
CA TYR A 25 14.48 -12.28 -9.74
C TYR A 25 13.08 -11.72 -9.46
N ALA A 26 12.00 -12.48 -9.68
CA ALA A 26 10.63 -11.98 -9.45
C ALA A 26 9.89 -12.64 -8.29
N THR A 27 10.51 -13.58 -7.56
CA THR A 27 9.84 -14.29 -6.46
C THR A 27 10.75 -14.45 -5.25
N SER A 28 11.26 -13.34 -4.72
CA SER A 28 11.77 -13.31 -3.35
C SER A 28 10.61 -13.15 -2.37
N SER A 29 10.54 -14.07 -1.40
CA SER A 29 9.72 -14.05 -0.17
C SER A 29 8.28 -14.58 -0.19
N ALA A 30 8.11 -15.86 -0.54
CA ALA A 30 7.06 -16.66 0.09
C ALA A 30 7.56 -17.21 1.44
N SER A 31 7.37 -16.45 2.53
CA SER A 31 7.30 -17.04 3.87
C SER A 31 6.18 -16.41 4.69
N SER A 32 5.09 -17.17 4.75
CA SER A 32 4.28 -17.35 5.96
C SER A 32 3.30 -16.23 6.37
N ALA A 33 2.26 -15.97 5.55
CA ALA A 33 0.87 -15.78 6.01
C ALA A 33 -0.08 -15.42 4.84
N ARG A 34 -1.05 -16.30 4.58
CA ARG A 34 -2.47 -16.04 4.26
C ARG A 34 -2.86 -14.62 3.75
N GLU A 35 -3.45 -14.65 2.54
CA GLU A 35 -4.41 -13.72 1.91
C GLU A 35 -3.91 -12.77 0.80
N ALA A 36 -4.28 -13.18 -0.42
CA ALA A 36 -4.37 -12.45 -1.68
C ALA A 36 -3.07 -11.91 -2.29
N ALA A 37 -2.42 -12.77 -3.07
CA ALA A 37 -1.46 -12.37 -4.10
C ALA A 37 -2.14 -11.41 -5.09
N GLY A 38 -1.94 -10.13 -4.84
CA GLY A 38 -2.10 -9.13 -5.84
C GLY A 38 -0.93 -9.14 -6.81
N SER A 39 -1.22 -9.01 -8.10
CA SER A 39 -0.29 -9.07 -9.24
C SER A 39 0.72 -7.91 -9.27
N GLY A 40 1.50 -7.65 -8.21
CA GLY A 40 2.62 -6.69 -8.24
C GLY A 40 2.30 -5.30 -8.81
N LYS A 41 1.02 -4.89 -8.81
CA LYS A 41 0.58 -3.59 -9.31
C LYS A 41 0.39 -2.68 -8.11
N ASN A 42 1.06 -1.55 -8.13
CA ASN A 42 0.90 -0.53 -7.11
C ASN A 42 -0.19 0.44 -7.58
N PHE A 43 -1.17 0.66 -6.74
CA PHE A 43 -2.25 1.60 -6.98
C PHE A 43 -2.24 2.71 -5.95
N ARG A 44 -2.71 3.88 -6.34
CA ARG A 44 -2.79 5.05 -5.48
C ARG A 44 -4.15 5.08 -4.81
N VAL A 45 -4.15 5.54 -3.57
CA VAL A 45 -5.37 5.76 -2.80
C VAL A 45 -5.58 7.25 -2.68
N GLY A 46 -6.76 7.71 -3.07
CA GLY A 46 -7.11 9.10 -3.21
C GLY A 46 -8.62 9.31 -3.22
N GLY A 47 -9.00 10.57 -3.35
CA GLY A 47 -10.38 10.98 -3.21
C GLY A 47 -10.60 12.42 -3.61
N ASN A 48 -11.70 12.99 -3.14
CA ASN A 48 -12.03 14.39 -3.34
C ASN A 48 -12.33 15.07 -1.99
N ILE A 49 -11.66 16.19 -1.73
CA ILE A 49 -11.91 17.06 -0.57
C ILE A 49 -12.79 18.23 -0.99
N THR A 50 -13.90 18.47 -0.29
CA THR A 50 -14.79 19.62 -0.48
C THR A 50 -14.82 20.50 0.76
N GLY A 51 -14.89 21.83 0.57
CA GLY A 51 -15.07 22.80 1.67
C GLY A 51 -13.85 23.04 2.56
N LEU A 52 -12.66 22.58 2.17
CA LEU A 52 -11.43 22.76 2.94
C LEU A 52 -10.96 24.23 2.89
N GLY A 53 -10.83 24.86 4.06
CA GLY A 53 -10.33 26.22 4.22
C GLY A 53 -9.07 26.33 5.09
N GLY A 54 -8.37 25.22 5.32
CA GLY A 54 -7.14 25.16 6.10
C GLY A 54 -6.29 23.94 5.74
N ILE A 55 -5.39 23.55 6.64
CA ILE A 55 -4.59 22.33 6.50
C ILE A 55 -5.30 21.20 7.25
N ILE A 56 -5.59 20.11 6.54
CA ILE A 56 -6.05 18.85 7.11
C ILE A 56 -4.92 17.82 7.01
N PHE A 57 -4.77 17.01 8.04
CA PHE A 57 -3.88 15.85 7.99
C PHE A 57 -4.72 14.58 7.90
N LEU A 58 -4.60 13.90 6.76
CA LEU A 58 -5.20 12.58 6.57
C LEU A 58 -4.15 11.52 6.89
N GLN A 59 -4.59 10.43 7.50
CA GLN A 59 -3.73 9.31 7.87
C GLN A 59 -4.28 8.02 7.29
N ASN A 60 -3.41 7.20 6.70
CA ASN A 60 -3.75 5.88 6.20
C ASN A 60 -3.18 4.77 7.08
N ASN A 61 -4.05 3.83 7.49
CA ASN A 61 -3.70 2.65 8.31
C ASN A 61 -2.89 3.01 9.57
N ALA A 62 -3.11 4.19 10.16
CA ALA A 62 -2.34 4.73 11.27
C ALA A 62 -0.80 4.84 11.04
N ALA A 63 -0.31 4.60 9.82
CA ALA A 63 1.12 4.48 9.53
C ALA A 63 1.64 5.63 8.66
N GLU A 64 0.82 6.13 7.74
CA GLU A 64 1.19 7.20 6.82
C GLU A 64 0.32 8.42 7.03
N GLN A 65 0.92 9.59 7.21
CA GLN A 65 0.21 10.86 7.33
C GLN A 65 0.57 11.79 6.18
N ALA A 66 -0.45 12.40 5.57
CA ALA A 66 -0.31 13.33 4.47
C ALA A 66 -1.08 14.63 4.75
N PRO A 67 -0.41 15.80 4.66
CA PRO A 67 -1.07 17.10 4.74
C PRO A 67 -1.75 17.45 3.42
N PHE A 68 -2.95 18.02 3.49
CA PHE A 68 -3.66 18.59 2.36
C PHE A 68 -4.16 19.98 2.73
N ASN A 69 -3.99 20.95 1.82
CA ASN A 69 -4.37 22.36 2.03
C ASN A 69 -5.24 22.93 0.91
N ILE A 70 -5.66 22.08 -0.03
CA ILE A 70 -6.45 22.47 -1.20
C ILE A 70 -7.65 21.53 -1.29
N SER A 71 -8.85 22.10 -1.48
CA SER A 71 -10.04 21.33 -1.84
C SER A 71 -9.94 20.85 -3.29
N GLY A 72 -10.22 19.59 -3.52
CA GLY A 72 -10.20 18.98 -4.84
C GLY A 72 -9.77 17.52 -4.78
N ARG A 73 -9.37 17.00 -5.94
CA ARG A 73 -8.90 15.63 -6.05
C ARG A 73 -7.53 15.48 -5.40
N PHE A 74 -7.41 14.56 -4.46
CA PHE A 74 -6.18 14.30 -3.71
C PHE A 74 -5.75 12.85 -3.88
N TYR A 75 -4.45 12.61 -3.73
CA TYR A 75 -3.86 11.27 -3.72
C TYR A 75 -2.82 11.20 -2.62
N LEU A 76 -2.73 10.03 -1.97
CA LEU A 76 -1.62 9.75 -1.07
C LEU A 76 -0.30 9.70 -1.85
N PRO A 77 0.81 10.09 -1.20
CA PRO A 77 2.13 10.06 -1.81
C PRO A 77 2.62 8.62 -2.06
N LYS A 78 2.21 7.68 -1.21
CA LYS A 78 2.56 6.27 -1.35
C LYS A 78 1.56 5.52 -2.22
N SER A 79 2.10 4.60 -3.00
CA SER A 79 1.32 3.62 -3.74
C SER A 79 1.28 2.31 -2.96
N TYR A 80 0.15 1.63 -3.03
CA TYR A 80 -0.14 0.43 -2.25
C TYR A 80 -0.28 -0.75 -3.21
N PRO A 81 0.33 -1.90 -2.91
CA PRO A 81 0.17 -3.07 -3.75
C PRO A 81 -1.29 -3.48 -3.80
N ASP A 82 -1.69 -4.07 -4.92
CA ASP A 82 -3.04 -4.52 -5.09
C ASP A 82 -3.41 -5.57 -4.04
N GLY A 83 -4.61 -5.44 -3.52
CA GLY A 83 -5.07 -6.20 -2.38
C GLY A 83 -4.74 -5.64 -1.00
N THR A 84 -4.04 -4.51 -0.93
CA THR A 84 -3.81 -3.81 0.35
C THR A 84 -5.09 -3.17 0.86
N ASN A 85 -5.36 -3.37 2.15
CA ASN A 85 -6.41 -2.65 2.85
C ASN A 85 -5.95 -1.23 3.17
N TYR A 86 -6.84 -0.26 3.02
CA TYR A 86 -6.60 1.14 3.38
C TYR A 86 -7.69 1.62 4.34
N VAL A 87 -7.29 2.48 5.26
CA VAL A 87 -8.18 3.12 6.23
C VAL A 87 -7.72 4.55 6.40
N ILE A 88 -8.43 5.46 5.75
CA ILE A 88 -8.21 6.90 5.80
C ILE A 88 -8.98 7.47 6.98
N THR A 89 -8.24 8.08 7.90
CA THR A 89 -8.76 8.82 9.04
C THR A 89 -8.26 10.26 9.00
N VAL A 90 -8.99 11.17 9.64
CA VAL A 90 -8.48 12.51 9.88
C VAL A 90 -7.62 12.47 11.14
N SER A 91 -6.31 12.68 11.00
CA SER A 91 -5.37 12.76 12.12
C SER A 91 -5.47 14.13 12.81
N THR A 92 -5.52 15.20 12.00
CA THR A 92 -5.65 16.58 12.51
C THR A 92 -6.67 17.35 11.70
N GLN A 93 -7.68 17.90 12.39
CA GLN A 93 -8.71 18.75 11.79
C GLN A 93 -8.20 20.18 11.57
N PRO A 94 -8.67 20.89 10.54
CA PRO A 94 -8.36 22.31 10.37
C PRO A 94 -9.00 23.15 11.49
N PRO A 95 -8.39 24.29 11.88
CA PRO A 95 -8.98 25.17 12.88
C PRO A 95 -10.30 25.77 12.35
N GLY A 96 -11.36 25.71 13.15
CA GLY A 96 -12.68 26.24 12.79
C GLY A 96 -13.42 25.42 11.71
N GLN A 97 -12.96 24.21 11.39
CA GLN A 97 -13.65 23.32 10.45
C GLN A 97 -13.76 21.90 11.01
N THR A 98 -14.82 21.20 10.62
CA THR A 98 -14.99 19.77 10.87
C THR A 98 -15.01 19.01 9.55
N CYS A 99 -14.10 18.06 9.37
CA CYS A 99 -13.99 17.23 8.17
C CYS A 99 -14.46 15.80 8.45
N THR A 100 -15.35 15.32 7.59
CA THR A 100 -15.92 13.97 7.65
C THR A 100 -15.49 13.17 6.41
N ILE A 101 -15.14 11.90 6.60
CA ILE A 101 -14.69 11.02 5.52
C ILE A 101 -15.77 9.99 5.23
N SER A 102 -16.15 9.88 3.96
CA SER A 102 -17.00 8.83 3.40
C SER A 102 -16.15 7.94 2.48
N ASN A 103 -16.42 6.63 2.48
CA ASN A 103 -15.60 5.63 1.78
C ASN A 103 -14.11 5.65 2.16
N GLY A 104 -13.80 6.07 3.39
CA GLY A 104 -12.41 6.17 3.88
C GLY A 104 -11.73 4.82 4.07
N PHE A 105 -12.46 3.71 4.10
CA PHE A 105 -11.91 2.38 4.26
C PHE A 105 -12.25 1.49 3.07
N GLY A 106 -11.40 0.50 2.82
CA GLY A 106 -11.64 -0.48 1.77
C GLY A 106 -10.37 -1.25 1.42
N ARG A 107 -10.41 -1.91 0.26
CA ARG A 107 -9.30 -2.68 -0.28
C ARG A 107 -9.02 -2.24 -1.71
N VAL A 108 -7.76 -2.06 -2.04
CA VAL A 108 -7.31 -1.81 -3.41
C VAL A 108 -7.58 -3.06 -4.25
N SER A 109 -8.35 -2.96 -5.32
CA SER A 109 -8.70 -4.10 -6.17
C SER A 109 -8.60 -3.73 -7.66
N GLY A 110 -7.42 -3.94 -8.24
CA GLY A 110 -7.21 -3.80 -9.68
C GLY A 110 -7.28 -2.37 -10.24
N GLY A 111 -7.24 -1.34 -9.40
CA GLY A 111 -7.28 0.06 -9.85
C GLY A 111 -6.96 1.07 -8.74
N ASP A 112 -6.66 2.32 -9.16
CA ASP A 112 -6.51 3.45 -8.25
C ASP A 112 -7.83 3.75 -7.52
N VAL A 113 -7.76 3.84 -6.20
CA VAL A 113 -8.91 4.20 -5.38
C VAL A 113 -9.07 5.71 -5.47
N THR A 114 -10.18 6.18 -6.03
CA THR A 114 -10.52 7.62 -6.12
C THR A 114 -11.90 7.94 -5.57
N ASN A 115 -12.55 6.98 -4.92
CA ASN A 115 -13.92 7.08 -4.42
C ASN A 115 -14.02 7.60 -2.98
N ILE A 116 -12.90 8.00 -2.37
CA ILE A 116 -12.89 8.59 -1.02
C ILE A 116 -13.47 10.00 -1.13
N ILE A 117 -14.41 10.35 -0.27
CA ILE A 117 -15.02 11.68 -0.24
C ILE A 117 -14.73 12.28 1.13
N VAL A 118 -14.12 13.45 1.17
CA VAL A 118 -13.82 14.17 2.41
C VAL A 118 -14.60 15.48 2.37
N ASN A 119 -15.60 15.61 3.24
CA ASN A 119 -16.42 16.81 3.31
C ASN A 119 -16.08 17.61 4.56
N CYS A 120 -15.54 18.81 4.36
CA CYS A 120 -15.22 19.76 5.41
C CYS A 120 -16.29 20.84 5.49
N ILE A 121 -16.76 21.13 6.71
CA ILE A 121 -17.71 22.19 7.01
C ILE A 121 -17.07 23.17 8.00
N THR A 122 -17.21 24.47 7.75
CA THR A 122 -16.84 25.51 8.71
C THR A 122 -17.85 25.51 9.87
N ASN A 123 -17.35 25.55 11.10
CA ASN A 123 -18.19 25.60 12.31
C ASN A 123 -18.58 27.04 12.67
#